data_AF-A0A9E1ECL5-F1
#
_entry.id   AF-A0A9E1ECL5-F1
#
_cell.length_a   1.000
_cell.length_b   1.000
_cell.length_c   1.000
_cell.angle_alpha   90.00
_cell.angle_beta   90.00
_cell.angle_gamma   90.00
#
_symmetry.space_group_name_H-M   'P 1'
#
loop_
_entity.id
_entity.type
_entity.pdbx_description
1 polymer ?
#
loop_
_entity_poly.entity_id
_entity_poly.type
_entity_poly.pdbx_seq_one_letter_code
_entity_poly.pdbx_strand_id
1 'polypeptide(L)'
;MNKFTILFLTMFLALPMAMKADSAKEKKDDTRYLVGAVPEVEGKVVFSKEFQIPGMSQAQIYDTMTKWMDERLKENKNIDSRIVFSDEAKGTIAGIGEEWIVFSSSALSLDRTLVNYQITVTCKPGNCLVELEKIRFTYRETEKYKAEEWITDKYALNKAKTKLVRGLAKWRRKTVDFADDIFMDVAVAFGAPDTRPKTEKKKKEEEQKTPSIVAAAGPIIIGGADKKTDIKVTTGEPAQTTVPAATLTPATPAGKASANMPGYIEIDLKQIPGEVYALMGSGKLVISIGKDEFNMTNMTANAGGALGYQSGKAVAYCTLSPDQAYDTIEKADSYTLKLYAPNQTTPSAVIECKKMPSQTTPQAGQPRTYVGEIVKLLMKK
;
A
#
# COMPACT_ATOMS: atom_id res chain seq x y z
N MET A 1 2.61 -33.30 -60.62
CA MET A 1 2.39 -33.51 -59.17
C MET A 1 0.99 -33.07 -58.81
N ASN A 2 0.29 -33.81 -57.95
CA ASN A 2 -1.12 -33.57 -57.68
C ASN A 2 -1.28 -32.43 -56.65
N LYS A 3 -2.39 -31.67 -56.67
CA LYS A 3 -2.55 -30.49 -55.78
C LYS A 3 -2.51 -30.86 -54.29
N PHE A 4 -2.95 -32.07 -53.93
CA PHE A 4 -2.80 -32.64 -52.59
C PHE A 4 -1.34 -32.90 -52.17
N THR A 5 -0.46 -33.24 -53.11
CA THR A 5 0.96 -33.51 -52.81
C THR A 5 1.72 -32.24 -52.38
N ILE A 6 1.30 -31.08 -52.90
CA ILE A 6 1.88 -29.78 -52.52
C ILE A 6 1.41 -29.35 -51.13
N LEU A 7 0.14 -29.58 -50.80
CA LEU A 7 -0.43 -29.24 -49.48
C LEU A 7 0.19 -30.09 -48.35
N PHE A 8 0.51 -31.36 -48.61
CA PHE A 8 1.22 -32.20 -47.64
C PHE A 8 2.68 -31.79 -47.44
N LEU A 9 3.35 -31.30 -48.49
CA LEU A 9 4.74 -30.88 -48.43
C LEU A 9 4.92 -29.55 -47.66
N THR A 10 3.97 -28.61 -47.80
CA THR A 10 4.00 -27.36 -47.02
C THR A 10 3.65 -27.58 -45.54
N MET A 11 2.79 -28.56 -45.23
CA MET A 11 2.43 -28.90 -43.84
C MET A 11 3.56 -29.62 -43.09
N PHE A 12 4.45 -30.36 -43.78
CA PHE A 12 5.63 -30.99 -43.18
C PHE A 12 6.82 -30.02 -43.00
N LEU A 13 6.96 -28.98 -43.85
CA LEU A 13 8.02 -27.98 -43.67
C LEU A 13 7.82 -27.09 -42.43
N ALA A 14 6.62 -27.10 -41.84
CA ALA A 14 6.28 -26.39 -40.60
C ALA A 14 6.65 -27.16 -39.31
N LEU A 15 7.10 -28.42 -39.41
CA LEU A 15 7.40 -29.30 -38.26
C LEU A 15 8.90 -29.66 -38.05
N PRO A 16 9.84 -28.69 -38.18
CA PRO A 16 11.08 -28.77 -37.38
C PRO A 16 11.22 -27.71 -36.27
N MET A 17 10.35 -26.68 -36.21
CA MET A 17 10.42 -25.64 -35.16
C MET A 17 9.76 -26.03 -33.82
N ALA A 18 9.23 -27.26 -33.70
CA ALA A 18 8.70 -27.79 -32.44
C ALA A 18 9.70 -28.64 -31.63
N MET A 19 10.92 -28.90 -32.13
CA MET A 19 11.96 -29.70 -31.44
C MET A 19 13.28 -28.95 -31.22
N LYS A 20 13.19 -27.62 -31.05
CA LYS A 20 14.16 -26.83 -30.27
C LYS A 20 13.46 -25.93 -29.23
N ALA A 21 12.45 -26.51 -28.58
CA ALA A 21 11.88 -26.01 -27.33
C ALA A 21 12.34 -26.87 -26.14
N ASP A 22 13.50 -27.54 -26.26
CA ASP A 22 14.30 -27.87 -25.08
C ASP A 22 14.65 -26.53 -24.42
N SER A 23 13.89 -26.24 -23.38
CA SER A 23 13.87 -24.95 -22.74
C SER A 23 15.28 -24.53 -22.36
N ALA A 24 15.71 -23.37 -22.87
CA ALA A 24 16.65 -22.50 -22.18
C ALA A 24 16.00 -21.96 -20.89
N LYS A 25 15.58 -22.88 -20.01
CA LYS A 25 15.69 -22.66 -18.58
C LYS A 25 17.18 -22.52 -18.35
N GLU A 26 17.64 -21.27 -18.27
CA GLU A 26 18.80 -20.97 -17.43
C GLU A 26 18.68 -21.83 -16.17
N LYS A 27 19.73 -22.59 -15.87
CA LYS A 27 19.80 -23.29 -14.59
C LYS A 27 19.81 -22.20 -13.54
N LYS A 28 18.64 -21.88 -12.98
CA LYS A 28 18.50 -20.86 -11.94
C LYS A 28 19.49 -21.21 -10.86
N ASP A 29 20.46 -20.33 -10.67
CA ASP A 29 21.46 -20.51 -9.62
C ASP A 29 20.75 -20.28 -8.29
N ASP A 30 20.34 -21.39 -7.68
CA ASP A 30 19.60 -21.36 -6.44
C ASP A 30 20.53 -21.22 -5.22
N THR A 31 21.85 -21.11 -5.41
CA THR A 31 22.87 -21.15 -4.33
C THR A 31 22.61 -20.10 -3.24
N ARG A 32 22.26 -18.86 -3.63
CA ARG A 32 21.89 -17.76 -2.70
C ARG A 32 20.73 -18.11 -1.78
N TYR A 33 19.87 -19.06 -2.16
CA TYR A 33 18.60 -19.38 -1.49
C TYR A 33 18.63 -20.71 -0.71
N LEU A 34 19.77 -21.40 -0.64
CA LEU A 34 19.94 -22.64 0.11
C LEU A 34 20.14 -22.37 1.63
N VAL A 35 20.86 -23.23 2.34
CA VAL A 35 21.03 -23.19 3.81
C VAL A 35 21.41 -21.79 4.31
N GLY A 36 20.75 -21.32 5.36
CA GLY A 36 21.04 -20.03 6.00
C GLY A 36 20.51 -18.81 5.24
N ALA A 37 19.96 -18.97 4.03
CA ALA A 37 19.36 -17.86 3.29
C ALA A 37 18.08 -17.30 3.94
N VAL A 38 17.38 -18.12 4.74
CA VAL A 38 16.24 -17.73 5.57
C VAL A 38 16.61 -18.02 7.03
N PRO A 39 17.22 -17.05 7.73
CA PRO A 39 17.61 -17.19 9.14
C PRO A 39 16.40 -17.32 10.08
N GLU A 40 16.56 -18.10 11.15
CA GLU A 40 15.58 -18.32 12.21
C GLU A 40 16.18 -17.96 13.58
N VAL A 41 15.53 -17.07 14.32
CA VAL A 41 15.89 -16.68 15.70
C VAL A 41 14.70 -17.01 16.60
N GLU A 42 14.91 -17.82 17.64
CA GLU A 42 13.84 -18.33 18.52
C GLU A 42 12.66 -18.99 17.77
N GLY A 43 12.92 -19.59 16.61
CA GLY A 43 11.89 -20.21 15.75
C GLY A 43 11.02 -19.23 14.97
N LYS A 44 11.41 -17.94 14.91
CA LYS A 44 10.81 -16.90 14.06
C LYS A 44 11.75 -16.57 12.91
N VAL A 45 11.21 -16.22 11.73
CA VAL A 45 12.04 -15.77 10.61
C VAL A 45 12.43 -14.31 10.83
N VAL A 46 13.74 -14.06 10.92
CA VAL A 46 14.33 -12.72 11.16
C VAL A 46 15.50 -12.50 10.23
N PHE A 47 15.28 -11.83 9.09
CA PHE A 47 16.38 -11.43 8.22
C PHE A 47 17.10 -10.25 8.86
N SER A 48 18.41 -10.33 9.06
CA SER A 48 19.20 -9.28 9.71
C SER A 48 20.40 -8.87 8.87
N LYS A 49 20.69 -7.56 8.83
CA LYS A 49 21.91 -7.03 8.22
C LYS A 49 22.53 -5.96 9.11
N GLU A 50 23.83 -6.11 9.37
CA GLU A 50 24.63 -5.15 10.12
C GLU A 50 25.46 -4.29 9.15
N PHE A 51 25.44 -2.98 9.37
CA PHE A 51 26.11 -1.97 8.55
C PHE A 51 27.15 -1.24 9.39
N GLN A 52 28.42 -1.43 9.06
CA GLN A 52 29.53 -0.72 9.70
C GLN A 52 29.71 0.64 9.03
N ILE A 53 29.57 1.73 9.79
CA ILE A 53 29.58 3.11 9.30
C ILE A 53 30.57 3.93 10.16
N PRO A 54 31.88 3.58 10.16
CA PRO A 54 32.87 4.23 10.98
C PRO A 54 33.00 5.71 10.59
N GLY A 55 32.58 6.60 11.48
CA GLY A 55 32.55 8.06 11.26
C GLY A 55 31.20 8.71 11.51
N MET A 56 30.10 7.95 11.60
CA MET A 56 28.80 8.48 12.03
C MET A 56 28.51 8.20 13.51
N SER A 57 28.01 9.22 14.22
CA SER A 57 27.46 9.08 15.56
C SER A 57 26.10 8.37 15.55
N GLN A 58 25.66 7.82 16.69
CA GLN A 58 24.35 7.19 16.83
C GLN A 58 23.20 8.11 16.38
N ALA A 59 23.27 9.41 16.71
CA ALA A 59 22.25 10.39 16.34
C ALA A 59 22.16 10.60 14.81
N GLN A 60 23.30 10.69 14.12
CA GLN A 60 23.34 10.81 12.65
C GLN A 60 22.81 9.57 11.95
N ILE A 61 23.15 8.38 12.46
CA ILE A 61 22.65 7.09 11.94
C ILE A 61 21.12 7.01 12.17
N TYR A 62 20.65 7.40 13.36
CA TYR A 62 19.23 7.41 13.72
C TYR A 62 18.40 8.39 12.88
N ASP A 63 18.87 9.62 12.64
CA ASP A 63 18.20 10.58 11.76
C ASP A 63 18.11 10.05 10.32
N THR A 64 19.24 9.55 9.79
CA THR A 64 19.31 8.96 8.45
C THR A 64 18.35 7.78 8.29
N MET A 65 18.28 6.89 9.28
CA MET A 65 17.41 5.71 9.26
C MET A 65 15.94 6.04 9.52
N THR A 66 15.64 7.05 10.34
CA THR A 66 14.26 7.53 10.56
C THR A 66 13.72 8.10 9.26
N LYS A 67 14.49 8.96 8.59
CA LYS A 67 14.13 9.52 7.29
C LYS A 67 13.98 8.45 6.21
N TRP A 68 14.97 7.57 6.09
CA TRP A 68 14.93 6.46 5.12
C TRP A 68 13.70 5.56 5.32
N MET A 69 13.41 5.16 6.56
CA MET A 69 12.28 4.29 6.86
C MET A 69 10.94 4.99 6.59
N ASP A 70 10.81 6.27 6.93
CA ASP A 70 9.63 7.08 6.63
C ASP A 70 9.40 7.21 5.11
N GLU A 71 10.44 7.52 4.32
CA GLU A 71 10.36 7.58 2.86
C GLU A 71 10.02 6.20 2.26
N ARG A 72 10.76 5.14 2.63
CA ARG A 72 10.58 3.77 2.13
C ARG A 72 9.23 3.16 2.46
N LEU A 73 8.62 3.49 3.61
CA LEU A 73 7.29 3.03 3.97
C LEU A 73 6.19 3.89 3.31
N LYS A 74 6.41 5.19 3.12
CA LYS A 74 5.50 6.05 2.32
C LYS A 74 5.45 5.63 0.86
N GLU A 75 6.55 5.13 0.29
CA GLU A 75 6.59 4.58 -1.06
C GLU A 75 5.53 3.48 -1.27
N ASN A 76 5.20 2.69 -0.23
CA ASN A 76 4.21 1.60 -0.28
C ASN A 76 2.76 2.09 -0.53
N LYS A 77 2.46 3.37 -0.25
CA LYS A 77 1.17 4.05 -0.53
C LYS A 77 -0.07 3.38 0.11
N ASN A 78 0.08 2.85 1.33
CA ASN A 78 -1.01 2.30 2.14
C ASN A 78 -0.90 2.76 3.60
N ILE A 79 -1.97 2.58 4.39
CA ILE A 79 -2.05 3.02 5.78
C ILE A 79 -1.31 2.09 6.77
N ASP A 80 -1.08 0.84 6.37
CA ASP A 80 -0.41 -0.19 7.15
C ASP A 80 1.12 -0.14 7.02
N SER A 81 1.65 0.78 6.20
CA SER A 81 3.08 1.07 6.08
C SER A 81 3.45 2.37 6.79
N ARG A 82 4.05 2.27 7.99
CA ARG A 82 4.44 3.42 8.81
C ARG A 82 5.43 3.05 9.92
N ILE A 83 6.19 4.04 10.39
CA ILE A 83 6.91 3.97 11.67
C ILE A 83 5.85 3.88 12.80
N VAL A 84 6.01 2.92 13.70
CA VAL A 84 5.11 2.66 14.85
C VAL A 84 5.77 2.86 16.20
N PHE A 85 7.10 2.85 16.25
CA PHE A 85 7.87 3.09 17.46
C PHE A 85 9.20 3.77 17.11
N SER A 86 9.62 4.71 17.94
CA SER A 86 10.91 5.37 17.83
C SER A 86 11.39 5.81 19.21
N ASP A 87 12.65 5.53 19.54
CA ASP A 87 13.31 5.87 20.80
C ASP A 87 14.73 6.30 20.47
N GLU A 88 14.92 7.62 20.40
CA GLU A 88 16.18 8.28 20.03
C GLU A 88 17.30 7.99 21.04
N ALA A 89 16.95 7.91 22.33
CA ALA A 89 17.91 7.65 23.41
C ALA A 89 18.50 6.23 23.29
N LYS A 90 17.68 5.24 22.94
CA LYS A 90 18.15 3.88 22.63
C LYS A 90 18.64 3.70 21.19
N GLY A 91 18.41 4.67 20.32
CA GLY A 91 18.71 4.57 18.89
C GLY A 91 17.84 3.55 18.15
N THR A 92 16.65 3.22 18.65
CA THR A 92 15.79 2.17 18.08
C THR A 92 14.58 2.73 17.35
N ILE A 93 14.32 2.23 16.14
CA ILE A 93 13.20 2.61 15.29
C ILE A 93 12.49 1.32 14.86
N ALA A 94 11.17 1.23 14.94
CA ALA A 94 10.42 0.14 14.35
C ALA A 94 9.25 0.63 13.50
N GLY A 95 9.13 0.08 12.31
CA GLY A 95 8.04 0.33 11.38
C GLY A 95 7.38 -0.97 10.94
N ILE A 96 6.12 -0.88 10.55
CA ILE A 96 5.40 -1.93 9.85
C ILE A 96 5.31 -1.56 8.38
N GLY A 97 5.27 -2.57 7.51
CA GLY A 97 5.09 -2.39 6.07
C GLY A 97 4.15 -3.44 5.49
N GLU A 98 3.42 -3.02 4.48
CA GLU A 98 2.61 -3.86 3.61
C GLU A 98 2.94 -3.54 2.14
N GLU A 99 3.31 -4.54 1.35
CA GLU A 99 3.51 -4.36 -0.10
C GLU A 99 3.29 -5.64 -0.91
N TRP A 100 3.32 -5.52 -2.25
CA TRP A 100 3.14 -6.65 -3.16
C TRP A 100 4.48 -7.25 -3.57
N ILE A 101 4.68 -8.54 -3.29
CA ILE A 101 5.76 -9.34 -3.87
C ILE A 101 5.23 -10.05 -5.13
N VAL A 102 5.76 -9.70 -6.30
CA VAL A 102 5.42 -10.33 -7.58
C VAL A 102 6.32 -11.54 -7.85
N PHE A 103 5.71 -12.72 -7.99
CA PHE A 103 6.40 -13.96 -8.36
C PHE A 103 6.66 -14.06 -9.86
N SER A 104 5.67 -13.69 -10.67
CA SER A 104 5.77 -13.61 -12.12
C SER A 104 4.67 -12.72 -12.70
N SER A 105 5.03 -11.94 -13.71
CA SER A 105 4.11 -11.12 -14.49
C SER A 105 4.19 -11.51 -15.98
N SER A 106 3.04 -11.53 -16.64
CA SER A 106 2.86 -11.85 -18.06
C SER A 106 1.63 -11.12 -18.60
N ALA A 107 1.49 -11.00 -19.92
CA ALA A 107 0.41 -10.22 -20.54
C ALA A 107 -1.02 -10.62 -20.14
N LEU A 108 -1.23 -11.86 -19.66
CA LEU A 108 -2.54 -12.39 -19.29
C LEU A 108 -2.63 -12.88 -17.84
N SER A 109 -1.55 -12.79 -17.05
CA SER A 109 -1.51 -13.34 -15.69
C SER A 109 -0.45 -12.67 -14.83
N LEU A 110 -0.86 -12.27 -13.63
CA LEU A 110 -0.03 -11.71 -12.58
C LEU A 110 -0.12 -12.63 -11.35
N ASP A 111 1.00 -13.21 -10.94
CA ASP A 111 1.12 -14.03 -9.74
C ASP A 111 1.87 -13.20 -8.68
N ARG A 112 1.15 -12.72 -7.66
CA ARG A 112 1.70 -11.90 -6.57
C ARG A 112 1.10 -12.26 -5.22
N THR A 113 1.84 -11.99 -4.15
CA THR A 113 1.34 -12.07 -2.77
C THR A 113 1.46 -10.71 -2.12
N LEU A 114 0.51 -10.36 -1.26
CA LEU A 114 0.69 -9.28 -0.30
C LEU A 114 1.64 -9.81 0.79
N VAL A 115 2.58 -8.99 1.23
CA VAL A 115 3.46 -9.29 2.37
C VAL A 115 3.26 -8.22 3.43
N ASN A 116 3.04 -8.64 4.68
CA ASN A 116 3.09 -7.80 5.86
C ASN A 116 4.36 -8.13 6.64
N TYR A 117 5.08 -7.13 7.11
CA TYR A 117 6.33 -7.30 7.85
C TYR A 117 6.54 -6.18 8.87
N GLN A 118 7.50 -6.36 9.76
CA GLN A 118 8.02 -5.30 10.60
C GLN A 118 9.52 -5.11 10.31
N ILE A 119 9.95 -3.87 10.12
CA ILE A 119 11.37 -3.49 10.09
C ILE A 119 11.72 -2.92 11.46
N THR A 120 12.74 -3.46 12.09
CA THR A 120 13.34 -2.93 13.32
C THR A 120 14.76 -2.49 13.02
N VAL A 121 15.12 -1.28 13.41
CA VAL A 121 16.46 -0.70 13.24
C VAL A 121 17.02 -0.37 14.62
N THR A 122 18.25 -0.80 14.89
CA THR A 122 18.99 -0.49 16.11
C THR A 122 20.29 0.21 15.75
N CYS A 123 20.34 1.51 15.99
CA CYS A 123 21.49 2.38 15.77
C CYS A 123 22.43 2.36 16.98
N LYS A 124 23.72 2.18 16.74
CA LYS A 124 24.80 2.31 17.72
C LYS A 124 25.88 3.26 17.16
N PRO A 125 26.81 3.79 17.97
CA PRO A 125 27.92 4.58 17.45
C PRO A 125 28.71 3.80 16.38
N GLY A 126 28.80 4.34 15.17
CA GLY A 126 29.49 3.72 14.03
C GLY A 126 28.85 2.46 13.43
N ASN A 127 27.62 2.08 13.83
CA ASN A 127 27.02 0.79 13.44
C ASN A 127 25.48 0.86 13.40
N CYS A 128 24.87 0.26 12.38
CA CYS A 128 23.42 0.11 12.27
C CYS A 128 23.04 -1.37 12.06
N LEU A 129 22.20 -1.93 12.92
CA LEU A 129 21.58 -3.24 12.70
C LEU A 129 20.14 -3.04 12.17
N VAL A 130 19.82 -3.68 11.05
CA VAL A 130 18.47 -3.68 10.47
C VAL A 130 17.93 -5.11 10.44
N GLU A 131 16.73 -5.30 10.98
CA GLU A 131 16.05 -6.59 11.09
C GLU A 131 14.67 -6.51 10.43
N LEU A 132 14.33 -7.52 9.63
CA LEU A 132 13.04 -7.70 8.98
C LEU A 132 12.40 -8.97 9.55
N GLU A 133 11.36 -8.79 10.37
CA GLU A 133 10.71 -9.82 11.17
C GLU A 133 9.19 -9.88 10.95
N LYS A 134 8.53 -10.86 11.59
CA LYS A 134 7.06 -11.05 11.61
C LYS A 134 6.43 -11.15 10.21
N ILE A 135 7.19 -11.67 9.25
CA ILE A 135 6.80 -11.77 7.84
C ILE A 135 5.59 -12.70 7.67
N ARG A 136 4.51 -12.15 7.11
CA ARG A 136 3.26 -12.84 6.82
C ARG A 136 2.85 -12.57 5.39
N PHE A 137 2.22 -13.54 4.77
CA PHE A 137 1.74 -13.45 3.40
C PHE A 137 0.22 -13.55 3.38
N THR A 138 -0.43 -12.69 2.58
CA THR A 138 -1.82 -12.86 2.16
C THR A 138 -1.86 -13.06 0.65
N TYR A 139 -2.31 -14.23 0.22
CA TYR A 139 -2.34 -14.65 -1.18
C TYR A 139 -3.77 -14.91 -1.62
N ARG A 140 -4.12 -14.50 -2.85
CA ARG A 140 -5.49 -14.63 -3.37
C ARG A 140 -6.54 -14.12 -2.36
N GLU A 141 -6.23 -12.95 -1.79
CA GLU A 141 -7.03 -12.18 -0.84
C GLU A 141 -7.36 -12.87 0.50
N THR A 142 -7.21 -14.18 0.62
CA THR A 142 -7.79 -15.00 1.70
C THR A 142 -6.83 -16.04 2.28
N GLU A 143 -5.88 -16.56 1.49
CA GLU A 143 -4.93 -17.57 1.94
C GLU A 143 -3.81 -16.89 2.77
N LYS A 144 -3.73 -17.21 4.07
CA LYS A 144 -2.76 -16.59 4.99
C LYS A 144 -1.65 -17.56 5.37
N TYR A 145 -0.40 -17.18 5.09
CA TYR A 145 0.79 -17.99 5.37
C TYR A 145 1.78 -17.22 6.26
N LYS A 146 2.39 -17.91 7.23
CA LYS A 146 3.50 -17.35 8.03
C LYS A 146 4.84 -17.76 7.43
N ALA A 147 5.85 -16.90 7.49
CA ALA A 147 7.18 -17.23 6.97
C ALA A 147 7.80 -18.48 7.62
N GLU A 148 7.59 -18.65 8.93
CA GLU A 148 8.07 -19.77 9.75
C GLU A 148 7.58 -21.14 9.23
N GLU A 149 6.34 -21.16 8.72
CA GLU A 149 5.62 -22.35 8.25
C GLU A 149 5.75 -22.57 6.73
N TRP A 150 6.44 -21.67 6.01
CA TRP A 150 6.38 -21.61 4.54
C TRP A 150 7.73 -21.48 3.82
N ILE A 151 8.64 -20.63 4.31
CA ILE A 151 9.92 -20.33 3.63
C ILE A 151 11.18 -20.79 4.38
N THR A 152 11.05 -21.26 5.62
CA THR A 152 12.16 -21.81 6.42
C THR A 152 12.81 -23.03 5.78
N ASP A 153 14.04 -23.35 6.19
CA ASP A 153 14.81 -24.50 5.70
C ASP A 153 14.03 -25.82 5.81
N LYS A 154 13.23 -25.95 6.87
CA LYS A 154 12.41 -27.13 7.18
C LYS A 154 11.37 -27.46 6.12
N TYR A 155 10.72 -26.44 5.54
CA TYR A 155 9.64 -26.61 4.57
C TYR A 155 10.09 -26.36 3.13
N ALA A 156 10.92 -25.34 2.90
CA ALA A 156 11.24 -24.85 1.57
C ALA A 156 12.49 -25.51 0.93
N LEU A 157 13.25 -26.34 1.66
CA LEU A 157 14.36 -27.12 1.12
C LEU A 157 14.04 -28.62 1.10
N ASN A 158 14.69 -29.37 0.18
CA ASN A 158 14.67 -30.82 0.22
C ASN A 158 15.38 -31.36 1.48
N LYS A 159 15.18 -32.64 1.82
CA LYS A 159 15.82 -33.29 2.99
C LYS A 159 17.35 -33.16 3.04
N ALA A 160 18.00 -33.06 1.87
CA ALA A 160 19.45 -32.88 1.75
C ALA A 160 19.91 -31.41 1.80
N LYS A 161 18.98 -30.45 1.90
CA LYS A 161 19.19 -28.99 1.84
C LYS A 161 19.96 -28.46 0.61
N THR A 162 19.99 -29.23 -0.47
CA THR A 162 20.69 -28.90 -1.73
C THR A 162 19.81 -28.28 -2.80
N LYS A 163 18.47 -28.30 -2.65
CA LYS A 163 17.52 -27.77 -3.65
C LYS A 163 16.27 -27.20 -2.98
N LEU A 164 15.72 -26.14 -3.57
CA LEU A 164 14.42 -25.59 -3.21
C LEU A 164 13.28 -26.57 -3.54
N VAL A 165 12.29 -26.68 -2.65
CA VAL A 165 11.03 -27.40 -2.90
C VAL A 165 10.21 -26.65 -3.95
N ARG A 166 9.87 -27.32 -5.07
CA ARG A 166 9.33 -26.68 -6.28
C ARG A 166 8.17 -25.69 -6.04
N GLY A 167 7.21 -26.05 -5.17
CA GLY A 167 6.05 -25.18 -4.86
C GLY A 167 6.40 -23.97 -3.99
N LEU A 168 7.36 -24.11 -3.08
CA LEU A 168 7.80 -23.07 -2.14
C LEU A 168 8.95 -22.22 -2.70
N ALA A 169 9.57 -22.65 -3.80
CA ALA A 169 10.72 -21.99 -4.41
C ALA A 169 10.41 -20.57 -4.94
N LYS A 170 9.16 -20.24 -5.29
CA LYS A 170 8.79 -18.85 -5.66
C LYS A 170 8.77 -17.93 -4.42
N TRP A 171 8.18 -18.43 -3.33
CA TRP A 171 8.09 -17.77 -2.03
C TRP A 171 9.48 -17.47 -1.47
N ARG A 172 10.27 -18.53 -1.25
CA ARG A 172 11.60 -18.41 -0.64
C ARG A 172 12.53 -17.50 -1.44
N ARG A 173 12.60 -17.63 -2.77
CA ARG A 173 13.42 -16.72 -3.59
C ARG A 173 12.96 -15.28 -3.42
N LYS A 174 11.68 -14.99 -3.65
CA LYS A 174 11.21 -13.61 -3.69
C LYS A 174 11.19 -12.91 -2.34
N THR A 175 11.04 -13.63 -1.22
CA THR A 175 11.22 -13.05 0.12
C THR A 175 12.71 -12.78 0.44
N VAL A 176 13.62 -13.64 -0.02
CA VAL A 176 15.07 -13.39 0.11
C VAL A 176 15.50 -12.21 -0.77
N ASP A 177 15.06 -12.16 -2.03
CA ASP A 177 15.30 -11.05 -2.95
C ASP A 177 14.79 -9.72 -2.36
N PHE A 178 13.61 -9.77 -1.74
CA PHE A 178 12.96 -8.63 -1.08
C PHE A 178 13.75 -8.13 0.14
N ALA A 179 14.23 -9.03 0.99
CA ALA A 179 15.08 -8.65 2.13
C ALA A 179 16.43 -8.06 1.66
N ASP A 180 17.07 -8.68 0.67
CA ASP A 180 18.33 -8.18 0.09
C ASP A 180 18.17 -6.78 -0.54
N ASP A 181 17.03 -6.51 -1.18
CA ASP A 181 16.72 -5.19 -1.75
C ASP A 181 16.42 -4.13 -0.67
N ILE A 182 15.72 -4.45 0.43
CA ILE A 182 15.60 -3.56 1.59
C ILE A 182 17.00 -3.23 2.15
N PHE A 183 17.87 -4.23 2.30
CA PHE A 183 19.23 -4.00 2.79
C PHE A 183 20.09 -3.19 1.80
N MET A 184 19.80 -3.27 0.49
CA MET A 184 20.40 -2.39 -0.51
C MET A 184 19.88 -0.96 -0.39
N ASP A 185 18.58 -0.75 -0.16
CA ASP A 185 18.02 0.59 0.09
C ASP A 185 18.68 1.25 1.32
N VAL A 186 18.90 0.49 2.40
CA VAL A 186 19.65 0.96 3.59
C VAL A 186 21.10 1.31 3.24
N ALA A 187 21.79 0.46 2.47
CA ALA A 187 23.17 0.73 2.05
C ALA A 187 23.26 2.04 1.24
N VAL A 188 22.31 2.25 0.31
CA VAL A 188 22.22 3.46 -0.52
C VAL A 188 21.89 4.69 0.33
N ALA A 189 21.04 4.57 1.35
CA ALA A 189 20.77 5.65 2.30
C ALA A 189 22.01 6.07 3.10
N PHE A 190 22.94 5.14 3.38
CA PHE A 190 24.26 5.44 3.95
C PHE A 190 25.33 5.83 2.91
N GLY A 191 24.95 6.02 1.65
CA GLY A 191 25.84 6.54 0.59
C GLY A 191 26.54 5.47 -0.27
N ALA A 192 26.17 4.19 -0.17
CA ALA A 192 26.65 3.18 -1.10
C ALA A 192 26.11 3.42 -2.52
N PRO A 193 26.86 3.07 -3.59
CA PRO A 193 26.36 3.18 -4.96
C PRO A 193 25.22 2.18 -5.21
N ASP A 194 24.10 2.66 -5.74
CA ASP A 194 22.97 1.80 -6.11
C ASP A 194 23.29 0.98 -7.37
N THR A 195 23.62 -0.29 -7.19
CA THR A 195 23.98 -1.21 -8.29
C THR A 195 22.77 -1.91 -8.92
N ARG A 196 21.53 -1.59 -8.54
CA ARG A 196 20.35 -2.30 -9.05
C ARG A 196 20.08 -1.97 -10.52
N PRO A 197 19.65 -2.95 -11.35
CA PRO A 197 19.26 -2.71 -12.73
C PRO A 197 18.15 -1.64 -12.83
N LYS A 198 18.34 -0.62 -13.67
CA LYS A 198 17.34 0.46 -13.86
C LYS A 198 15.94 -0.05 -14.25
N THR A 199 15.86 -1.23 -14.84
CA THR A 199 14.60 -1.91 -15.19
C THR A 199 13.81 -2.39 -13.97
N GLU A 200 14.46 -2.73 -12.86
CA GLU A 200 13.78 -3.25 -11.66
C GLU A 200 13.08 -2.13 -10.87
N LYS A 201 13.69 -0.93 -10.81
CA LYS A 201 13.01 0.27 -10.28
C LYS A 201 11.72 0.57 -11.05
N LYS A 202 11.77 0.48 -12.38
CA LYS A 202 10.60 0.72 -13.25
C LYS A 202 9.50 -0.33 -13.04
N LYS A 203 9.87 -1.61 -12.84
CA LYS A 203 8.91 -2.67 -12.52
C LYS A 203 8.22 -2.46 -11.18
N LYS A 204 8.94 -2.11 -10.11
CA LYS A 204 8.33 -1.78 -8.81
C LYS A 204 7.29 -0.66 -8.93
N GLU A 205 7.63 0.43 -9.64
CA GLU A 205 6.69 1.54 -9.87
C GLU A 205 5.44 1.14 -10.67
N GLU A 206 5.55 0.19 -11.59
CA GLU A 206 4.49 -0.25 -12.51
C GLU A 206 3.60 -1.36 -11.89
N GLU A 207 4.21 -2.30 -11.18
CA GLU A 207 3.54 -3.37 -10.41
C GLU A 207 2.71 -2.79 -9.25
N GLN A 208 3.11 -1.64 -8.70
CA GLN A 208 2.36 -0.92 -7.68
C GLN A 208 1.23 -0.03 -8.25
N LYS A 209 1.28 0.32 -9.55
CA LYS A 209 0.29 1.21 -10.21
C LYS A 209 -0.88 0.47 -10.87
N THR A 210 -0.94 -0.86 -10.82
CA THR A 210 -1.97 -1.66 -11.48
C THR A 210 -3.13 -2.05 -10.54
N PRO A 211 -4.27 -1.31 -10.55
CA PRO A 211 -5.52 -1.81 -10.00
C PRO A 211 -6.01 -2.99 -10.85
N SER A 212 -6.70 -3.94 -10.21
CA SER A 212 -7.20 -5.15 -10.86
C SER A 212 -8.40 -4.84 -11.77
N ILE A 213 -8.14 -4.60 -13.06
CA ILE A 213 -9.21 -4.52 -14.07
C ILE A 213 -9.61 -5.93 -14.48
N VAL A 214 -10.62 -6.47 -13.81
CA VAL A 214 -11.33 -7.67 -14.27
C VAL A 214 -12.30 -7.29 -15.39
N ALA A 215 -12.33 -8.10 -16.44
CA ALA A 215 -13.02 -7.76 -17.68
C ALA A 215 -14.56 -7.78 -17.58
N ALA A 216 -15.20 -6.85 -18.28
CA ALA A 216 -16.55 -7.00 -18.82
C ALA A 216 -16.45 -6.97 -20.36
N ALA A 217 -17.10 -7.92 -21.04
CA ALA A 217 -16.85 -8.18 -22.45
C ALA A 217 -17.92 -7.61 -23.39
N GLY A 218 -17.45 -6.94 -24.46
CA GLY A 218 -18.13 -6.81 -25.75
C GLY A 218 -18.93 -5.53 -26.01
N PRO A 219 -19.29 -5.25 -27.29
CA PRO A 219 -18.88 -5.93 -28.53
C PRO A 219 -17.92 -5.07 -29.39
N ILE A 220 -17.18 -5.73 -30.29
CA ILE A 220 -16.47 -5.07 -31.40
C ILE A 220 -17.48 -4.78 -32.51
N ILE A 221 -17.47 -3.57 -33.08
CA ILE A 221 -18.10 -3.28 -34.37
C ILE A 221 -17.02 -2.83 -35.37
N ILE A 222 -17.03 -3.49 -36.54
CA ILE A 222 -16.19 -3.19 -37.69
C ILE A 222 -17.04 -2.50 -38.76
N GLY A 223 -16.50 -1.43 -39.34
CA GLY A 223 -17.01 -0.76 -40.54
C GLY A 223 -16.40 0.64 -40.62
N GLY A 224 -15.94 1.14 -41.77
CA GLY A 224 -15.81 0.58 -43.11
C GLY A 224 -15.08 1.62 -43.99
N ALA A 225 -14.59 1.23 -45.17
CA ALA A 225 -13.85 2.14 -46.08
C ALA A 225 -14.66 3.41 -46.44
N ASP A 226 -14.10 4.54 -46.90
CA ASP A 226 -13.11 4.62 -47.99
C ASP A 226 -12.53 6.05 -48.22
N LYS A 227 -11.41 6.12 -48.96
CA LYS A 227 -10.85 7.25 -49.75
C LYS A 227 -10.31 8.56 -49.11
N LYS A 228 -8.99 8.75 -49.30
CA LYS A 228 -8.30 9.83 -50.09
C LYS A 228 -8.85 11.28 -50.00
N THR A 229 -8.06 12.34 -49.82
CA THR A 229 -6.59 12.54 -49.79
C THR A 229 -6.20 13.47 -48.60
N ASP A 230 -4.97 13.95 -48.36
CA ASP A 230 -3.71 13.97 -49.13
C ASP A 230 -2.46 14.03 -48.23
N ILE A 231 -1.25 14.09 -48.81
CA ILE A 231 0.03 14.20 -48.09
C ILE A 231 0.73 15.52 -48.43
N LYS A 232 1.02 16.34 -47.41
CA LYS A 232 2.04 17.39 -47.50
C LYS A 232 3.05 17.27 -46.36
N VAL A 233 4.22 16.75 -46.69
CA VAL A 233 5.41 16.79 -45.82
C VAL A 233 6.02 18.19 -45.86
N THR A 234 6.41 18.72 -44.71
CA THR A 234 7.42 19.80 -44.64
C THR A 234 8.35 19.50 -43.47
N THR A 235 9.60 19.23 -43.79
CA THR A 235 10.68 18.91 -42.85
C THR A 235 11.25 20.18 -42.22
N GLY A 236 11.64 20.14 -40.96
CA GLY A 236 12.30 21.27 -40.28
C GLY A 236 12.69 20.98 -38.83
N GLU A 237 13.91 20.45 -38.65
CA GLU A 237 14.62 20.25 -37.38
C GLU A 237 15.87 21.18 -37.38
N PRO A 238 16.51 21.55 -36.26
CA PRO A 238 16.05 21.87 -34.89
C PRO A 238 16.43 23.31 -34.45
N ALA A 239 15.94 23.77 -33.28
CA ALA A 239 16.62 24.83 -32.53
C ALA A 239 16.32 24.73 -31.02
N GLN A 240 17.36 24.85 -30.18
CA GLN A 240 17.23 24.95 -28.72
C GLN A 240 16.93 26.40 -28.30
N THR A 241 16.05 26.60 -27.32
CA THR A 241 16.13 27.73 -26.38
C THR A 241 15.49 27.36 -25.04
N THR A 242 15.79 28.12 -23.99
CA THR A 242 15.85 27.64 -22.60
C THR A 242 14.90 28.35 -21.62
N VAL A 243 14.30 27.58 -20.68
CA VAL A 243 13.91 27.99 -19.30
C VAL A 243 12.69 28.96 -19.16
N PRO A 244 11.90 28.98 -18.04
CA PRO A 244 11.79 28.09 -16.87
C PRO A 244 10.40 27.40 -16.70
N ALA A 245 10.28 26.52 -15.69
CA ALA A 245 9.01 25.94 -15.24
C ALA A 245 8.17 26.92 -14.41
N ALA A 246 6.84 26.86 -14.56
CA ALA A 246 5.90 27.57 -13.70
C ALA A 246 5.49 26.72 -12.49
N THR A 247 5.62 27.29 -11.29
CA THR A 247 5.08 26.75 -10.03
C THR A 247 3.57 26.61 -10.09
N LEU A 248 3.05 25.43 -9.73
CA LEU A 248 1.62 25.22 -9.44
C LEU A 248 1.39 25.32 -7.92
N THR A 249 0.69 26.38 -7.51
CA THR A 249 0.22 26.60 -6.15
C THR A 249 -0.96 25.68 -5.83
N PRO A 250 -1.08 25.09 -4.62
CA PRO A 250 -2.30 24.39 -4.20
C PRO A 250 -3.49 25.35 -4.12
N ALA A 251 -4.65 24.92 -4.62
CA ALA A 251 -5.88 25.73 -4.60
C ALA A 251 -6.62 25.61 -3.26
N THR A 252 -6.79 26.73 -2.56
CA THR A 252 -7.58 26.81 -1.32
C THR A 252 -9.08 26.65 -1.59
N PRO A 253 -9.82 25.76 -0.89
CA PRO A 253 -11.27 25.68 -1.01
C PRO A 253 -11.98 26.92 -0.43
N ALA A 254 -12.97 27.46 -1.16
CA ALA A 254 -13.73 28.63 -0.75
C ALA A 254 -14.88 28.28 0.22
N GLY A 255 -14.58 28.10 1.51
CA GLY A 255 -15.59 27.94 2.57
C GLY A 255 -15.94 29.27 3.27
N LYS A 256 -17.18 29.40 3.76
CA LYS A 256 -17.60 30.57 4.57
C LYS A 256 -17.07 30.43 6.00
N ALA A 257 -16.61 31.50 6.64
CA ALA A 257 -16.15 31.42 8.03
C ALA A 257 -17.29 31.01 8.99
N SER A 258 -17.03 30.08 9.90
CA SER A 258 -18.00 29.61 10.89
C SER A 258 -18.23 30.66 11.96
N ALA A 259 -19.48 31.11 12.12
CA ALA A 259 -19.87 32.05 13.17
C ALA A 259 -19.71 31.50 14.60
N ASN A 260 -19.73 30.18 14.76
CA ASN A 260 -19.78 29.51 16.07
C ASN A 260 -18.44 28.86 16.47
N MET A 261 -17.44 28.82 15.59
CA MET A 261 -16.14 28.20 15.87
C MET A 261 -15.01 28.99 15.18
N PRO A 262 -14.34 29.91 15.89
CA PRO A 262 -13.26 30.72 15.34
C PRO A 262 -12.13 29.83 14.76
N GLY A 263 -11.66 30.18 13.56
CA GLY A 263 -10.63 29.42 12.86
C GLY A 263 -11.14 28.23 12.05
N TYR A 264 -12.46 28.03 11.92
CA TYR A 264 -13.06 27.02 11.06
C TYR A 264 -13.90 27.65 9.95
N ILE A 265 -13.89 27.01 8.78
CA ILE A 265 -14.77 27.30 7.65
C ILE A 265 -15.87 26.23 7.54
N GLU A 266 -17.06 26.65 7.16
CA GLU A 266 -18.18 25.79 6.83
C GLU A 266 -18.09 25.38 5.35
N ILE A 267 -18.23 24.07 5.13
CA ILE A 267 -18.02 23.39 3.85
C ILE A 267 -19.37 23.04 3.22
N ASP A 268 -19.53 23.28 1.91
CA ASP A 268 -20.71 22.83 1.18
C ASP A 268 -20.75 21.29 1.14
N LEU A 269 -21.83 20.71 1.66
CA LEU A 269 -22.06 19.26 1.72
C LEU A 269 -22.18 18.60 0.34
N LYS A 270 -22.28 19.37 -0.76
CA LYS A 270 -22.18 18.86 -2.14
C LYS A 270 -20.74 18.70 -2.61
N GLN A 271 -19.78 19.33 -1.95
CA GLN A 271 -18.36 19.38 -2.33
C GLN A 271 -17.46 19.16 -1.10
N ILE A 272 -17.72 18.09 -0.35
CA ILE A 272 -16.87 17.67 0.78
C ILE A 272 -15.44 17.43 0.27
N PRO A 273 -14.40 18.11 0.80
CA PRO A 273 -13.01 17.91 0.37
C PRO A 273 -12.51 16.49 0.62
N GLY A 274 -11.65 16.00 -0.27
CA GLY A 274 -11.03 14.68 -0.16
C GLY A 274 -10.30 14.45 1.17
N GLU A 275 -9.76 15.51 1.78
CA GLU A 275 -9.14 15.49 3.10
C GLU A 275 -10.11 15.05 4.21
N VAL A 276 -11.39 15.42 4.14
CA VAL A 276 -12.40 15.01 5.14
C VAL A 276 -12.73 13.52 4.99
N TYR A 277 -12.77 13.00 3.75
CA TYR A 277 -12.89 11.56 3.50
C TYR A 277 -11.66 10.80 4.04
N ALA A 278 -10.44 11.31 3.80
CA ALA A 278 -9.21 10.73 4.33
C ALA A 278 -9.19 10.72 5.87
N LEU A 279 -9.61 11.82 6.50
CA LEU A 279 -9.72 11.93 7.96
C LEU A 279 -10.78 11.01 8.57
N MET A 280 -11.89 10.76 7.88
CA MET A 280 -12.92 9.80 8.33
C MET A 280 -12.45 8.34 8.24
N GLY A 281 -11.69 7.99 7.20
CA GLY A 281 -11.19 6.63 6.99
C GLY A 281 -9.90 6.29 7.74
N SER A 282 -9.04 7.27 8.03
CA SER A 282 -7.69 7.05 8.60
C SER A 282 -7.33 7.92 9.81
N GLY A 283 -8.12 8.95 10.11
CA GLY A 283 -7.91 9.83 11.26
C GLY A 283 -8.50 9.26 12.55
N LYS A 284 -8.18 9.89 13.68
CA LYS A 284 -8.82 9.53 14.96
C LYS A 284 -10.23 10.14 14.99
N LEU A 285 -11.24 9.28 15.00
CA LEU A 285 -12.66 9.64 15.03
C LEU A 285 -13.17 9.68 16.47
N VAL A 286 -13.51 10.87 16.99
CA VAL A 286 -14.14 11.02 18.31
C VAL A 286 -15.60 11.41 18.13
N ILE A 287 -16.51 10.61 18.68
CA ILE A 287 -17.94 10.91 18.77
C ILE A 287 -18.17 11.68 20.07
N SER A 288 -18.69 12.90 19.94
CA SER A 288 -19.21 13.72 21.05
C SER A 288 -20.74 13.69 21.05
N ILE A 289 -21.33 13.49 22.22
CA ILE A 289 -22.79 13.39 22.42
C ILE A 289 -23.18 14.31 23.57
N GLY A 290 -24.06 15.28 23.31
CA GLY A 290 -24.45 16.35 24.24
C GLY A 290 -24.23 17.73 23.60
N LYS A 291 -24.94 18.75 24.11
CA LYS A 291 -24.86 20.13 23.61
C LYS A 291 -23.97 21.05 24.47
N ASP A 292 -23.81 20.72 25.74
CA ASP A 292 -23.08 21.52 26.73
C ASP A 292 -21.81 20.79 27.17
N GLU A 293 -20.71 21.52 27.41
CA GLU A 293 -19.40 20.92 27.73
C GLU A 293 -19.42 20.01 28.97
N PHE A 294 -20.27 20.31 29.96
CA PHE A 294 -20.43 19.52 31.19
C PHE A 294 -21.23 18.23 31.01
N ASN A 295 -22.07 18.14 29.96
CA ASN A 295 -22.90 16.97 29.65
C ASN A 295 -22.39 16.20 28.42
N MET A 296 -21.24 16.60 27.86
CA MET A 296 -20.71 16.04 26.62
C MET A 296 -19.98 14.71 26.86
N THR A 297 -20.63 13.60 26.53
CA THR A 297 -19.99 12.28 26.49
C THR A 297 -19.10 12.17 25.25
N ASN A 298 -17.81 11.90 25.44
CA ASN A 298 -16.86 11.67 24.35
C ASN A 298 -16.43 10.20 24.30
N MET A 299 -16.48 9.58 23.12
CA MET A 299 -15.95 8.24 22.87
C MET A 299 -15.15 8.22 21.56
N THR A 300 -14.13 7.36 21.45
CA THR A 300 -13.40 7.17 20.17
C THR A 300 -14.05 6.04 19.40
N ALA A 301 -14.44 6.25 18.14
CA ALA A 301 -14.89 5.17 17.27
C ALA A 301 -13.66 4.40 16.78
N ASN A 302 -13.46 3.20 17.30
CA ASN A 302 -12.23 2.42 17.10
C ASN A 302 -12.28 1.48 15.88
N ALA A 303 -13.47 1.22 15.31
CA ALA A 303 -13.66 0.38 14.13
C ALA A 303 -13.87 1.21 12.84
N GLY A 304 -13.49 2.49 12.87
CA GLY A 304 -13.43 3.37 11.70
C GLY A 304 -14.73 4.13 11.38
N GLY A 305 -14.69 4.89 10.29
CA GLY A 305 -15.83 5.61 9.75
C GLY A 305 -15.71 5.83 8.25
N ALA A 306 -16.79 6.28 7.63
CA ALA A 306 -16.84 6.62 6.21
C ALA A 306 -17.83 7.76 5.97
N LEU A 307 -17.67 8.46 4.84
CA LEU A 307 -18.66 9.41 4.34
C LEU A 307 -19.25 8.86 3.04
N GLY A 308 -20.51 9.20 2.78
CA GLY A 308 -21.16 8.88 1.52
C GLY A 308 -22.40 9.74 1.29
N TYR A 309 -23.17 9.38 0.28
CA TYR A 309 -24.46 9.99 0.00
C TYR A 309 -25.55 8.92 -0.01
N GLN A 310 -26.64 9.18 0.70
CA GLN A 310 -27.82 8.32 0.74
C GLN A 310 -29.05 9.16 0.41
N SER A 311 -29.81 8.75 -0.61
CA SER A 311 -30.99 9.50 -1.10
C SER A 311 -30.71 10.98 -1.41
N GLY A 312 -29.52 11.28 -1.94
CA GLY A 312 -29.08 12.64 -2.28
C GLY A 312 -28.61 13.51 -1.09
N LYS A 313 -28.61 12.97 0.14
CA LYS A 313 -28.11 13.64 1.34
C LYS A 313 -26.73 13.12 1.73
N ALA A 314 -25.85 13.99 2.21
CA ALA A 314 -24.57 13.59 2.78
C ALA A 314 -24.78 12.84 4.11
N VAL A 315 -24.15 11.69 4.27
CA VAL A 315 -24.24 10.84 5.47
C VAL A 315 -22.86 10.44 5.96
N ALA A 316 -22.72 10.35 7.28
CA ALA A 316 -21.52 9.84 7.95
C ALA A 316 -21.83 8.51 8.63
N TYR A 317 -21.00 7.52 8.34
CA TYR A 317 -20.97 6.20 8.97
C TYR A 317 -19.89 6.21 10.06
N CYS A 318 -20.21 5.74 11.25
CA CYS A 318 -19.22 5.49 12.30
C CYS A 318 -19.44 4.09 12.89
N THR A 319 -18.36 3.32 13.01
CA THR A 319 -18.40 1.94 13.46
C THR A 319 -17.72 1.80 14.82
N LEU A 320 -18.41 1.17 15.76
CA LEU A 320 -17.90 0.82 17.08
C LEU A 320 -17.55 -0.67 17.12
N SER A 321 -16.45 -1.06 17.77
CA SER A 321 -16.12 -2.47 18.00
C SER A 321 -17.21 -3.18 18.84
N PRO A 322 -17.35 -4.52 18.76
CA PRO A 322 -18.34 -5.27 19.54
C PRO A 322 -18.34 -4.96 21.04
N ASP A 323 -17.15 -4.77 21.61
CA ASP A 323 -16.92 -4.59 23.06
C ASP A 323 -17.03 -3.11 23.53
N GLN A 324 -17.31 -2.18 22.61
CA GLN A 324 -17.39 -0.76 22.94
C GLN A 324 -18.80 -0.37 23.41
N ALA A 325 -18.86 0.34 24.54
CA ALA A 325 -20.10 0.90 25.08
C ALA A 325 -20.79 1.84 24.07
N TYR A 326 -22.08 1.60 23.82
CA TYR A 326 -22.86 2.24 22.76
C TYR A 326 -24.18 2.87 23.26
N ASP A 327 -24.59 2.64 24.51
CA ASP A 327 -25.91 3.06 25.02
C ASP A 327 -26.19 4.56 24.90
N THR A 328 -25.15 5.39 24.91
CA THR A 328 -25.26 6.84 24.76
C THR A 328 -25.51 7.27 23.31
N ILE A 329 -24.91 6.60 22.31
CA ILE A 329 -25.25 6.85 20.89
C ILE A 329 -26.58 6.20 20.51
N GLU A 330 -26.93 5.06 21.11
CA GLU A 330 -28.24 4.42 20.96
C GLU A 330 -29.40 5.35 21.37
N LYS A 331 -29.21 6.15 22.42
CA LYS A 331 -30.22 7.07 22.98
C LYS A 331 -30.17 8.51 22.44
N ALA A 332 -29.12 8.90 21.70
CA ALA A 332 -28.96 10.27 21.21
C ALA A 332 -29.65 10.52 19.85
N ASP A 333 -30.38 11.62 19.70
CA ASP A 333 -30.95 12.04 18.40
C ASP A 333 -29.92 12.68 17.45
N SER A 334 -28.81 13.18 18.01
CA SER A 334 -27.73 13.85 17.29
C SER A 334 -26.39 13.64 17.99
N TYR A 335 -25.32 13.59 17.20
CA TYR A 335 -23.94 13.48 17.68
C TYR A 335 -23.00 14.28 16.79
N THR A 336 -21.83 14.61 17.30
CA THR A 336 -20.78 15.33 16.56
C THR A 336 -19.57 14.44 16.38
N LEU A 337 -19.10 14.29 15.14
CA LEU A 337 -17.85 13.61 14.82
C LEU A 337 -16.72 14.63 14.77
N LYS A 338 -15.75 14.52 15.67
CA LYS A 338 -14.52 15.31 15.70
C LYS A 338 -13.40 14.48 15.09
N LEU A 339 -12.83 14.98 14.00
CA LEU A 339 -11.80 14.33 13.21
C LEU A 339 -10.45 14.95 13.52
N TYR A 340 -9.52 14.14 14.01
CA TYR A 340 -8.17 14.59 14.32
C TYR A 340 -7.20 14.00 13.29
N ALA A 341 -6.45 14.88 12.61
CA ALA A 341 -5.28 14.47 11.86
C ALA A 341 -4.24 13.83 12.81
N PRO A 342 -3.32 12.98 12.29
CA PRO A 342 -2.26 12.39 13.10
C PRO A 342 -1.52 13.43 13.94
N ASN A 343 -1.30 13.11 15.21
CA ASN A 343 -0.61 13.94 16.20
C ASN A 343 -1.25 15.31 16.51
N GLN A 344 -2.49 15.57 16.09
CA GLN A 344 -3.22 16.80 16.45
C GLN A 344 -4.11 16.62 17.68
N THR A 345 -4.09 17.60 18.59
CA THR A 345 -4.99 17.68 19.76
C THR A 345 -6.23 18.54 19.53
N THR A 346 -6.27 19.32 18.44
CA THR A 346 -7.46 20.03 17.95
C THR A 346 -8.06 19.30 16.76
N PRO A 347 -9.40 19.21 16.61
CA PRO A 347 -9.99 18.56 15.45
C PRO A 347 -9.67 19.35 14.18
N SER A 348 -9.22 18.65 13.13
CA SER A 348 -9.01 19.19 11.78
C SER A 348 -10.34 19.41 11.05
N ALA A 349 -11.36 18.59 11.36
CA ALA A 349 -12.73 18.79 10.90
C ALA A 349 -13.74 18.34 11.97
N VAL A 350 -14.92 18.94 11.95
CA VAL A 350 -16.03 18.68 12.88
C VAL A 350 -17.30 18.52 12.07
N ILE A 351 -17.95 17.37 12.19
CA ILE A 351 -19.18 17.02 11.46
C ILE A 351 -20.32 16.93 12.47
N GLU A 352 -21.36 17.73 12.29
CA GLU A 352 -22.59 17.61 13.07
C GLU A 352 -23.54 16.65 12.34
N CYS A 353 -23.97 15.61 13.04
CA CYS A 353 -24.78 14.54 12.50
C CYS A 353 -26.11 14.40 13.25
N LYS A 354 -27.22 14.34 12.52
CA LYS A 354 -28.51 13.88 13.05
C LYS A 354 -28.56 12.35 12.87
N LYS A 355 -28.76 11.60 13.96
CA LYS A 355 -28.75 10.14 13.90
C LYS A 355 -29.93 9.64 13.06
N MET A 356 -29.65 8.76 12.11
CA MET A 356 -30.66 8.06 11.33
C MET A 356 -31.15 6.82 12.12
N PRO A 357 -32.41 6.39 11.94
CA PRO A 357 -32.88 5.14 12.55
C PRO A 357 -32.00 3.96 12.09
N SER A 358 -31.50 3.16 13.04
CA SER A 358 -30.67 2.00 12.72
C SER A 358 -31.44 1.01 11.86
N GLN A 359 -30.82 0.58 10.75
CA GLN A 359 -31.40 -0.42 9.85
C GLN A 359 -31.13 -1.86 10.30
N THR A 360 -30.31 -2.06 11.35
CA THR A 360 -29.96 -3.40 11.85
C THR A 360 -30.11 -3.47 13.36
N THR A 361 -30.70 -4.56 13.84
CA THR A 361 -30.79 -4.87 15.27
C THR A 361 -29.41 -5.31 15.78
N PRO A 362 -28.89 -4.76 16.90
CA PRO A 362 -27.52 -5.08 17.28
C PRO A 362 -27.34 -6.54 17.71
N GLN A 363 -26.46 -7.28 17.03
CA GLN A 363 -26.04 -8.61 17.44
C GLN A 363 -24.83 -8.54 18.38
N ALA A 364 -24.86 -9.36 19.45
CA ALA A 364 -23.72 -9.50 20.35
C ALA A 364 -22.50 -10.08 19.60
N GLY A 365 -21.32 -9.51 19.83
CA GLY A 365 -20.07 -9.93 19.18
C GLY A 365 -19.85 -9.37 17.76
N GLN A 366 -20.75 -8.54 17.22
CA GLN A 366 -20.58 -7.88 15.93
C GLN A 366 -20.30 -6.37 16.09
N PRO A 367 -19.47 -5.75 15.23
CA PRO A 367 -19.26 -4.31 15.24
C PRO A 367 -20.54 -3.58 14.83
N ARG A 368 -20.75 -2.38 15.39
CA ARG A 368 -22.01 -1.63 15.27
C ARG A 368 -21.79 -0.37 14.47
N THR A 369 -22.42 -0.28 13.30
CA THR A 369 -22.35 0.91 12.44
C THR A 369 -23.56 1.81 12.65
N TYR A 370 -23.32 3.04 13.10
CA TYR A 370 -24.33 4.08 13.19
C TYR A 370 -24.21 5.00 11.97
N VAL A 371 -25.37 5.43 11.44
CA VAL A 371 -25.47 6.33 10.29
C VAL A 371 -26.07 7.65 10.76
N GLY A 372 -25.49 8.77 10.34
CA GLY A 372 -25.98 10.10 10.63
C GLY A 372 -26.09 10.94 9.38
N GLU A 373 -27.22 11.62 9.20
CA GLU A 373 -27.36 12.68 8.19
C GLU A 373 -26.47 13.86 8.61
N ILE A 374 -25.55 14.26 7.74
CA ILE A 374 -24.68 15.40 8.00
C ILE A 374 -25.51 16.67 7.87
N VAL A 375 -25.69 17.39 8.98
CA VAL A 375 -26.39 18.68 8.99
C VAL A 375 -25.40 19.84 8.87
N LYS A 376 -24.15 19.64 9.29
CA LYS A 376 -23.08 20.65 9.20
C LYS A 376 -21.71 20.00 9.06
N LEU A 377 -20.84 20.61 8.27
CA LEU A 377 -19.43 20.24 8.16
C LEU A 377 -18.56 21.49 8.34
N LEU A 378 -17.73 21.46 9.38
CA LEU A 378 -16.73 22.49 9.67
C LEU A 378 -15.33 21.91 9.45
N MET A 379 -14.44 22.69 8.85
CA MET A 379 -13.06 22.33 8.60
C MET A 379 -12.15 23.45 9.11
N LYS A 380 -11.03 23.09 9.75
CA LYS A 380 -10.06 24.07 10.25
C LYS A 380 -9.44 24.80 9.07
N LYS A 381 -9.33 26.12 9.16
CA LYS A 381 -8.80 27.00 8.11
C LYS A 381 -7.27 26.89 7.99
#